data_AF-A0A5P8WCT2-F1
#
_entry.id   AF-A0A5P8WCT2-F1
#
_cell.length_a   1.000
_cell.length_b   1.000
_cell.length_c   1.000
_cell.angle_alpha   90.00
_cell.angle_beta   90.00
_cell.angle_gamma   90.00
#
_symmetry.space_group_name_H-M   'P 1'
#
loop_
_entity.id
_entity.type
_entity.pdbx_description
1 polymer ?
#
loop_
_entity_poly.entity_id
_entity_poly.type
_entity_poly.pdbx_seq_one_letter_code
_entity_poly.pdbx_strand_id
1 'polypeptide(L)'
;MTDNLPTFERSPILPNVEEDKEIWQPRWHCFCCQDTGQIQAHLVSLIIPDYDPNRDRIPVCQGCNKFDRHNLRDYGVLDTRFDLFLCKKLDAISRADWKQVKELQFEKYKNLLDIATDQIAKTHSLASSCKELQT
;
A
#
# COMPACT_ATOMS: atom_id res chain seq x y z
N MET A 1 -2.39 -48.36 -0.67
CA MET A 1 -3.80 -48.62 -1.03
C MET A 1 -4.53 -47.29 -1.10
N THR A 2 -4.38 -46.59 -2.22
CA THR A 2 -5.16 -45.41 -2.61
C THR A 2 -5.85 -45.71 -3.94
N ASP A 3 -6.26 -46.96 -4.12
CA ASP A 3 -6.59 -47.54 -5.43
C ASP A 3 -8.05 -47.35 -5.84
N ASN A 4 -8.75 -46.35 -5.27
CA ASN A 4 -10.14 -46.04 -5.60
C ASN A 4 -10.55 -44.62 -5.18
N LEU A 5 -9.67 -43.63 -5.37
CA LEU A 5 -10.08 -42.22 -5.21
C LEU A 5 -10.47 -41.64 -6.57
N PRO A 6 -11.67 -41.05 -6.70
CA PRO A 6 -12.07 -40.41 -7.93
C PRO A 6 -11.15 -39.21 -8.22
N THR A 7 -10.66 -39.15 -9.45
CA THR A 7 -9.84 -38.02 -9.92
C THR A 7 -10.76 -37.01 -10.57
N PHE A 8 -10.75 -35.77 -10.08
CA PHE A 8 -11.53 -34.67 -10.67
C PHE A 8 -10.65 -33.82 -11.59
N GLU A 9 -11.26 -33.34 -12.68
CA GLU A 9 -10.63 -32.33 -13.53
C GLU A 9 -10.57 -30.98 -12.81
N ARG A 10 -9.54 -30.20 -13.10
CA ARG A 10 -9.39 -28.86 -12.55
C ARG A 10 -10.46 -27.94 -13.14
N SER A 11 -11.26 -27.32 -12.28
CA SER A 11 -12.16 -26.19 -12.64
C SER A 11 -11.61 -24.87 -12.06
N PRO A 12 -10.63 -24.23 -12.72
CA PRO A 12 -10.14 -22.93 -12.28
C PRO A 12 -11.23 -21.87 -12.48
N ILE A 13 -11.37 -20.98 -11.50
CA ILE A 13 -12.38 -19.90 -11.50
C ILE A 13 -12.06 -18.83 -12.56
N LEU A 14 -10.79 -18.71 -12.96
CA LEU A 14 -10.32 -17.74 -13.94
C LEU A 14 -9.28 -18.40 -14.88
N PRO A 15 -9.29 -18.07 -16.19
CA PRO A 15 -8.19 -18.44 -17.07
C PRO A 15 -6.90 -17.78 -16.58
N ASN A 16 -5.75 -18.42 -16.84
CA ASN A 16 -4.43 -17.80 -16.68
C ASN A 16 -4.33 -16.63 -17.69
N VAL A 17 -4.84 -15.47 -17.31
CA VAL A 17 -4.52 -14.22 -17.98
C VAL A 17 -3.22 -13.76 -17.34
N GLU A 18 -2.18 -13.61 -18.14
CA GLU A 18 -1.02 -12.81 -17.75
C GLU A 18 -1.52 -11.37 -17.58
N GLU A 19 -2.02 -11.05 -16.40
CA GLU A 19 -2.32 -9.67 -16.05
C GLU A 19 -0.97 -8.96 -15.94
N ASP A 20 -0.79 -7.95 -16.80
CA ASP A 20 0.23 -6.92 -16.59
C ASP A 20 0.10 -6.45 -15.15
N LYS A 21 1.07 -6.80 -14.31
CA LYS A 21 1.08 -6.44 -12.90
C LYS A 21 1.29 -4.94 -12.81
N GLU A 22 0.21 -4.17 -12.99
CA GLU A 22 0.21 -2.76 -12.66
C GLU A 22 0.64 -2.62 -11.20
N ILE A 23 1.63 -1.75 -10.97
CA ILE A 23 2.07 -1.43 -9.62
C ILE A 23 0.86 -0.89 -8.88
N TRP A 24 0.41 -1.63 -7.87
CA TRP A 24 -0.75 -1.27 -7.07
C TRP A 24 -0.63 0.19 -6.59
N GLN A 25 -1.69 0.97 -6.76
CA GLN A 25 -1.77 2.34 -6.29
C GLN A 25 -3.11 2.58 -5.57
N PRO A 26 -3.12 3.32 -4.46
CA PRO A 26 -4.34 3.59 -3.72
C PRO A 26 -5.30 4.47 -4.53
N ARG A 27 -6.61 4.21 -4.42
CA ARG A 27 -7.69 4.97 -5.07
C ARG A 27 -8.37 5.95 -4.11
N TRP A 28 -7.64 6.48 -3.13
CA TRP A 28 -8.24 7.35 -2.12
C TRP A 28 -8.65 8.71 -2.69
N HIS A 29 -9.82 9.19 -2.27
CA HIS A 29 -10.33 10.50 -2.64
C HIS A 29 -9.71 11.59 -1.77
N CYS A 30 -9.56 11.37 -0.46
CA CYS A 30 -8.69 12.16 0.41
C CYS A 30 -7.53 11.32 0.92
N PHE A 31 -6.31 11.73 0.59
CA PHE A 31 -5.08 11.15 1.11
C PHE A 31 -4.87 11.52 2.58
N CYS A 32 -5.38 12.69 2.99
CA CYS A 32 -5.34 13.18 4.36
C CYS A 32 -5.88 12.19 5.41
N CYS A 33 -6.94 11.45 5.04
CA CYS A 33 -7.65 10.52 5.91
C CYS A 33 -7.78 9.12 5.29
N GLN A 34 -7.34 8.94 4.05
CA GLN A 34 -7.49 7.68 3.29
C GLN A 34 -8.96 7.22 3.23
N ASP A 35 -9.86 8.17 3.01
CA ASP A 35 -11.32 8.00 2.98
C ASP A 35 -11.98 7.49 4.28
N THR A 36 -11.23 7.41 5.39
CA THR A 36 -11.76 7.01 6.71
C THR A 36 -12.49 8.13 7.46
N GLY A 37 -12.27 9.39 7.04
CA GLY A 37 -12.74 10.57 7.76
C GLY A 37 -11.91 10.94 9.00
N GLN A 38 -10.94 10.14 9.43
CA GLN A 38 -9.98 10.46 10.48
C GLN A 38 -8.63 10.87 9.88
N ILE A 39 -8.08 12.01 10.29
CA ILE A 39 -6.78 12.47 9.78
C ILE A 39 -5.68 11.53 10.30
N GLN A 40 -4.76 11.17 9.41
CA GLN A 40 -3.65 10.27 9.72
C GLN A 40 -2.73 10.88 10.78
N ALA A 41 -2.34 10.10 11.79
CA ALA A 41 -1.57 10.59 12.94
C ALA A 41 -0.27 11.31 12.53
N HIS A 42 0.47 10.80 11.55
CA HIS A 42 1.70 11.44 11.06
C HIS A 42 1.46 12.84 10.47
N LEU A 43 0.29 13.09 9.87
CA LEU A 43 -0.10 14.41 9.35
C LEU A 43 -0.53 15.35 10.48
N VAL A 44 -1.14 14.80 11.54
CA VAL A 44 -1.52 15.53 12.75
C VAL A 44 -0.27 16.02 13.48
N SER A 45 0.76 15.16 13.57
CA SER A 45 2.05 15.50 14.17
C SER A 45 2.78 16.67 13.50
N LEU A 46 2.43 17.02 12.24
CA LEU A 46 2.96 18.22 11.59
C LEU A 46 2.39 19.52 12.19
N ILE A 47 1.23 19.45 12.85
CA ILE A 47 0.53 20.59 13.45
C ILE A 47 0.61 20.53 14.98
N ILE A 48 0.54 19.33 15.56
CA ILE A 48 0.63 19.07 17.00
C ILE A 48 1.81 18.10 17.21
N PRO A 49 3.04 18.59 17.38
CA PRO A 49 4.26 17.76 17.37
C PRO A 49 4.27 16.60 18.37
N ASP A 50 3.60 16.76 19.50
CA ASP A 50 3.51 15.80 20.61
C ASP A 50 2.18 15.01 20.62
N TYR A 51 1.45 14.99 19.51
CA TYR A 51 0.18 14.27 19.38
C TYR A 51 0.31 12.77 19.73
N ASP A 52 -0.46 12.33 20.72
CA ASP A 52 -0.59 10.93 21.12
C ASP A 52 -1.97 10.39 20.72
N PRO A 53 -2.05 9.48 19.72
CA PRO A 53 -3.32 8.94 19.24
C PRO A 53 -4.09 8.11 20.29
N ASN A 54 -3.47 7.76 21.43
CA ASN A 54 -4.11 7.02 22.52
C ASN A 54 -4.67 7.92 23.61
N ARG A 55 -4.23 9.18 23.68
CA ARG A 55 -4.60 10.12 24.75
C ARG A 55 -5.36 11.34 24.21
N ASP A 56 -5.01 11.78 23.02
CA ASP A 56 -5.57 12.96 22.42
C ASP A 56 -6.85 12.68 21.66
N ARG A 57 -7.57 13.76 21.38
CA ARG A 57 -8.82 13.71 20.62
C ARG A 57 -8.56 13.28 19.18
N ILE A 58 -9.57 12.67 18.57
CA ILE A 58 -9.53 12.14 17.21
C ILE A 58 -9.74 13.29 16.21
N PRO A 59 -8.73 13.65 15.39
CA PRO A 59 -8.85 14.73 14.43
C PRO A 59 -9.72 14.33 13.26
N VAL A 60 -10.81 15.06 13.09
CA VAL A 60 -11.83 14.80 12.07
C VAL A 60 -11.48 15.51 10.78
N CYS A 61 -11.49 14.77 9.68
CA CYS A 61 -11.33 15.33 8.35
C CYS A 61 -12.63 15.98 7.87
N GLN A 62 -12.63 17.32 7.83
CA GLN A 62 -13.73 18.12 7.27
C GLN A 62 -13.64 18.27 5.74
N GLY A 63 -12.56 17.78 5.11
CA GLY A 63 -12.36 17.90 3.66
C GLY A 63 -13.14 16.88 2.82
N CYS A 64 -13.37 15.69 3.37
CA CYS A 64 -14.06 14.60 2.66
C CYS A 64 -15.43 14.26 3.24
N ASN A 65 -15.76 14.77 4.44
CA ASN A 65 -16.99 14.49 5.18
C ASN A 65 -17.35 12.99 5.30
N LYS A 66 -16.34 12.11 5.29
CA LYS A 66 -16.51 10.64 5.44
C LYS A 66 -16.56 10.17 6.89
N PHE A 67 -16.48 11.08 7.86
CA PHE A 67 -16.45 10.69 9.28
C PHE A 67 -17.85 10.33 9.77
N ASP A 68 -18.13 9.02 9.83
CA ASP A 68 -19.45 8.47 10.16
C ASP A 68 -19.51 7.88 11.59
N ARG A 69 -18.97 8.61 12.57
CA ARG A 69 -19.04 8.23 14.00
C ARG A 69 -19.74 9.29 14.82
N HIS A 70 -21.01 9.50 14.50
CA HIS A 70 -21.84 10.56 15.10
C HIS A 70 -21.94 10.45 16.62
N ASN A 71 -21.94 9.22 17.16
CA ASN A 71 -21.95 8.94 18.59
C ASN A 71 -20.72 9.52 19.32
N LEU A 72 -19.55 9.61 18.68
CA LEU A 72 -18.32 10.08 19.30
C LEU A 72 -18.31 11.60 19.55
N ARG A 73 -19.17 12.35 18.86
CA ARG A 73 -19.26 13.80 19.07
C ARG A 73 -19.76 14.12 20.48
N ASP A 74 -20.72 13.36 20.97
CA ASP A 74 -21.36 13.59 22.27
C ASP A 74 -20.42 13.23 23.44
N TYR A 75 -19.44 12.35 23.21
CA TYR A 75 -18.41 12.01 24.19
C TYR A 75 -17.25 13.01 24.24
N GLY A 76 -17.24 14.05 23.40
CA GLY A 76 -16.19 15.07 23.39
C GLY A 76 -14.81 14.57 22.92
N VAL A 77 -14.75 13.39 22.31
CA VAL A 77 -13.49 12.74 21.89
C VAL A 77 -13.00 13.21 20.52
N LEU A 78 -13.78 14.03 19.81
CA LEU A 78 -13.44 14.53 18.48
C LEU A 78 -12.70 15.87 18.55
N ASP A 79 -11.68 16.03 17.70
CA ASP A 79 -11.02 17.29 17.44
C ASP A 79 -11.50 17.86 16.10
N THR A 80 -12.25 18.95 16.18
CA THR A 80 -12.83 19.65 15.02
C THR A 80 -12.05 20.92 14.65
N ARG A 81 -10.87 21.16 15.24
CA ARG A 81 -10.00 22.30 14.91
C ARG A 81 -9.38 22.17 13.52
N PHE A 82 -9.35 20.96 12.95
CA PHE A 82 -8.88 20.70 11.60
C PHE A 82 -9.94 21.10 10.57
N ASP A 83 -9.93 22.38 10.23
CA ASP A 83 -10.86 22.93 9.25
C ASP A 83 -10.61 22.41 7.82
N LEU A 84 -11.51 22.79 6.91
CA LEU A 84 -11.42 22.43 5.49
C LEU A 84 -10.08 22.83 4.85
N PHE A 85 -9.53 23.98 5.23
CA PHE A 85 -8.29 24.50 4.66
C PHE A 85 -7.08 23.67 5.10
N LEU A 86 -7.00 23.33 6.38
CA LEU A 86 -6.00 22.42 6.93
C LEU A 86 -6.11 21.04 6.28
N CYS A 87 -7.32 20.49 6.16
CA CYS A 87 -7.54 19.20 5.52
C CYS A 87 -7.01 19.17 4.08
N LYS A 88 -7.26 20.23 3.29
CA LYS A 88 -6.75 20.34 1.91
C LYS A 88 -5.23 20.44 1.83
N LYS A 89 -4.60 21.15 2.78
CA LYS A 89 -3.12 21.21 2.85
C LYS A 89 -2.52 19.85 3.20
N LEU A 90 -3.06 19.17 4.20
CA LEU A 90 -2.61 17.84 4.60
C LEU A 90 -2.85 16.81 3.49
N ASP A 91 -3.94 16.93 2.73
CA ASP A 91 -4.20 16.11 1.54
C ASP A 91 -3.10 16.29 0.48
N ALA A 92 -2.73 17.54 0.16
CA ALA A 92 -1.68 17.83 -0.80
C ALA A 92 -0.30 17.28 -0.36
N ILE A 93 0.04 17.44 0.92
CA ILE A 93 1.26 16.88 1.51
C ILE A 93 1.26 15.37 1.37
N SER A 94 0.20 14.71 1.83
CA SER A 94 0.11 13.25 1.78
C SER A 94 0.16 12.70 0.35
N ARG A 95 -0.46 13.38 -0.62
CA ARG A 95 -0.33 13.01 -2.05
C ARG A 95 1.11 13.08 -2.54
N ALA A 96 1.85 14.11 -2.16
CA ALA A 96 3.25 14.27 -2.55
C ALA A 96 4.12 13.17 -1.92
N ASP A 97 3.92 12.88 -0.63
CA ASP A 97 4.62 11.81 0.08
C ASP A 97 4.34 10.44 -0.57
N TRP A 98 3.08 10.16 -0.90
CA TRP A 98 2.70 8.91 -1.57
C TRP A 98 3.32 8.76 -2.96
N LYS A 99 3.47 9.86 -3.70
CA LYS A 99 4.16 9.83 -4.99
C LYS A 99 5.63 9.43 -4.81
N GLN A 100 6.31 10.01 -3.83
CA GLN A 100 7.71 9.67 -3.54
C GLN A 100 7.86 8.22 -3.06
N VAL A 101 7.01 7.77 -2.15
CA VAL A 101 7.02 6.38 -1.65
C VAL A 101 6.80 5.38 -2.80
N LYS A 102 5.88 5.68 -3.73
CA LYS A 102 5.65 4.85 -4.92
C LYS A 102 6.89 4.76 -5.81
N GLU A 103 7.57 5.88 -6.05
CA GLU A 103 8.80 5.93 -6.86
C GLU A 103 9.92 5.09 -6.22
N LEU A 104 10.15 5.28 -4.92
CA LEU A 104 11.14 4.51 -4.16
C LEU A 104 10.83 3.01 -4.13
N GLN A 105 9.56 2.65 -3.94
CA GLN A 105 9.13 1.26 -3.94
C GLN A 105 9.33 0.61 -5.32
N PHE A 106 9.04 1.35 -6.39
CA PHE A 106 9.27 0.89 -7.76
C PHE A 106 10.77 0.64 -8.03
N GLU A 107 11.63 1.59 -7.69
CA GLU A 107 13.08 1.44 -7.85
C GLU A 107 13.61 0.23 -7.07
N LYS A 108 13.12 0.03 -5.84
CA LYS A 108 13.48 -1.13 -5.03
C LYS A 108 13.10 -2.45 -5.71
N TYR A 109 11.89 -2.56 -6.25
CA TYR A 109 11.46 -3.77 -6.96
C TYR A 109 12.24 -3.99 -8.25
N LYS A 110 12.53 -2.93 -9.00
CA LYS A 110 13.36 -3.00 -10.21
C LYS A 110 14.75 -3.56 -9.88
N ASN A 111 15.42 -3.01 -8.87
CA ASN A 111 16.75 -3.48 -8.45
C ASN A 111 16.74 -4.95 -8.00
N LEU A 112 15.69 -5.38 -7.28
CA LEU A 112 15.54 -6.78 -6.88
C LEU A 112 15.37 -7.73 -8.08
N LEU A 113 14.63 -7.30 -9.10
CA LEU A 113 14.46 -8.07 -10.34
C LEU A 113 15.76 -8.14 -11.15
N ASP A 114 16.49 -7.04 -11.25
CA ASP A 114 17.79 -7.00 -11.95
C ASP A 114 18.80 -7.94 -11.28
N ILE A 115 18.88 -7.94 -9.94
CA ILE A 115 19.74 -8.87 -9.19
C ILE A 115 19.33 -10.33 -9.41
N ALA A 116 18.03 -10.64 -9.36
CA ALA A 116 17.54 -12.01 -9.54
C ALA A 116 17.80 -12.51 -10.97
N THR A 117 17.58 -11.67 -11.98
CA THR A 117 17.83 -12.02 -13.38
C THR A 117 19.32 -12.21 -13.65
N ASP A 118 20.20 -11.37 -13.10
CA ASP A 118 21.66 -11.54 -13.18
C ASP A 118 22.13 -12.85 -12.55
N GLN A 119 21.57 -13.24 -11.40
CA GLN A 119 21.88 -14.52 -10.75
C GLN A 119 21.44 -15.71 -11.61
N ILE A 120 20.24 -15.65 -12.19
CA ILE A 120 19.74 -16.69 -13.11
C ILE A 120 20.64 -16.79 -14.34
N ALA A 121 21.00 -15.66 -14.96
CA ALA A 121 21.87 -15.61 -16.13
C ALA A 121 23.25 -16.22 -15.85
N LYS A 122 23.87 -15.87 -14.72
CA LYS A 122 25.16 -16.47 -14.29
C LYS A 122 25.05 -17.97 -14.05
N THR A 123 23.96 -18.43 -13.43
CA THR A 123 23.75 -19.86 -13.17
C THR A 123 23.58 -20.63 -14.48
N HIS A 124 22.84 -20.07 -15.44
CA HIS A 124 22.66 -20.67 -16.75
C HIS A 124 23.96 -20.67 -17.58
N SER A 125 24.76 -19.61 -17.54
CA SER A 125 26.04 -19.58 -18.27
C SER A 125 27.05 -20.58 -17.70
N LEU A 126 27.09 -20.74 -16.37
CA LEU A 126 27.92 -21.76 -15.71
C LEU A 126 27.46 -23.18 -16.05
N ALA A 127 26.15 -23.41 -16.13
CA ALA A 127 25.60 -24.71 -16.55
C ALA A 127 25.90 -25.04 -18.03
N SER A 128 25.91 -24.04 -18.91
CA SER A 128 26.30 -24.20 -20.32
C SER A 128 27.81 -24.47 -20.48
N SER A 129 28.66 -23.72 -19.77
CA SER A 129 30.12 -23.88 -19.85
C SER A 129 30.60 -25.22 -19.26
N CYS A 130 29.91 -25.76 -18.24
CA CYS A 130 30.24 -27.06 -17.67
C CYS A 130 29.90 -28.23 -18.61
N LYS A 131 28.92 -28.06 -19.51
CA LYS A 131 28.57 -29.07 -20.53
C LYS A 131 29.58 -29.14 -21.68
N GLU A 132 30.25 -28.05 -22.02
CA GLU A 132 31.21 -27.99 -23.13
C GLU A 132 32.57 -28.63 -22.78
N LEU A 133 32.92 -28.71 -21.50
CA LEU A 133 34.17 -29.32 -21.01
C LEU A 133 34.11 -30.85 -20.82
N GLN A 134 32.99 -31.49 -21.18
CA GLN A 134 32.80 -32.95 -21.07
C GLN A 134 32.81 -33.68 -22.43
N THR A 135 33.24 -32.99 -23.50
CA THR A 135 33.43 -33.55 -24.86
C THR A 135 34.90 -33.52 -25.26
#